data_AF-A0A5A7UBH3-F1
#
_entry.id   AF-A0A5A7UBH3-F1
#
_cell.length_a   1.000
_cell.length_b   1.000
_cell.length_c   1.000
_cell.angle_alpha   90.00
_cell.angle_beta   90.00
_cell.angle_gamma   90.00
#
_symmetry.space_group_name_H-M   'P 1'
#
loop_
_entity.id
_entity.type
_entity.pdbx_description
1 polymer ?
#
loop_
_entity_poly.entity_id
_entity_poly.type
_entity_poly.pdbx_seq_one_letter_code
_entity_poly.pdbx_strand_id
1 'polypeptide(L)'
;MSASCTVNVNKSEKSGTQKLQYCDIQPTIIKSKEFIHPVTVITFDIETTGFSRNLDRIVEIAFQDLSGGENSTFQTLIDPQCYITNSSIHGITNNMVASCGVPRMQELIPIILQFVKSRQKPGGYVLLVAHNARTFDVPFLLHEFSRYSIDIPQDWLFLDTMTLARQLMKLSDSKITKISLEALCEYYGIEVDGEAHRALPDVISLSLILQRLTFDLKLDVSDLVERAFTPLDLINKKKK
;
A
#
# COMPACT_ATOMS: atom_id res chain seq x y z
N MET A 1 -63.84 13.04 -0.48
CA MET A 1 -62.72 13.94 -0.78
C MET A 1 -61.44 13.10 -0.67
N SER A 2 -61.01 12.41 -1.74
CA SER A 2 -60.11 12.91 -2.81
C SER A 2 -58.88 13.61 -2.21
N ALA A 3 -57.64 13.16 -2.42
CA ALA A 3 -57.09 12.61 -3.65
C ALA A 3 -55.96 11.58 -3.40
N SER A 4 -56.00 10.53 -4.22
CA SER A 4 -54.83 9.76 -4.64
C SER A 4 -54.04 10.60 -5.64
N CYS A 5 -52.72 10.58 -5.57
CA CYS A 5 -51.86 11.06 -6.65
C CYS A 5 -50.69 10.10 -6.84
N THR A 6 -50.85 9.21 -7.82
CA THR A 6 -49.81 8.53 -8.57
C THR A 6 -49.11 9.49 -9.53
N VAL A 7 -47.77 9.53 -9.52
CA VAL A 7 -46.94 9.93 -10.68
C VAL A 7 -45.68 9.06 -10.64
N ASN A 8 -45.64 7.96 -11.39
CA ASN A 8 -45.27 7.79 -12.80
C ASN A 8 -43.75 7.78 -13.05
N VAL A 9 -43.30 6.61 -13.50
CA VAL A 9 -41.94 6.25 -13.88
C VAL A 9 -41.63 6.84 -15.26
N ASN A 10 -40.45 7.43 -15.43
CA ASN A 10 -39.75 7.34 -16.71
C ASN A 10 -38.22 7.42 -16.53
N LYS A 11 -37.56 6.44 -17.17
CA LYS A 11 -36.21 6.38 -17.77
C LYS A 11 -35.44 7.72 -17.76
N SER A 12 -34.15 7.80 -17.53
CA SER A 12 -33.04 6.88 -17.71
C SER A 12 -31.79 7.61 -17.24
N GLU A 13 -30.83 6.95 -16.62
CA GLU A 13 -29.44 7.12 -17.03
C GLU A 13 -28.64 5.89 -16.62
N LYS A 14 -28.16 5.18 -17.65
CA LYS A 14 -27.13 4.16 -17.54
C LYS A 14 -25.84 4.89 -17.15
N SER A 15 -25.40 4.75 -15.90
CA SER A 15 -23.99 4.93 -15.55
C SER A 15 -23.46 3.55 -15.20
N GLY A 16 -22.67 2.99 -16.12
CA GLY A 16 -22.10 1.66 -15.99
C GLY A 16 -21.08 1.66 -14.86
N THR A 17 -21.45 1.06 -13.74
CA THR A 17 -20.48 0.54 -12.78
C THR A 17 -19.72 -0.58 -13.49
N GLN A 18 -18.57 -0.25 -14.07
CA GLN A 18 -17.61 -1.25 -14.51
C GLN A 18 -17.18 -2.01 -13.26
N LYS A 19 -17.70 -3.23 -13.16
CA LYS A 19 -17.35 -4.22 -12.15
C LYS A 19 -15.84 -4.45 -12.27
N LEU A 20 -15.05 -3.92 -11.33
CA LEU A 20 -13.62 -4.20 -11.21
C LEU A 20 -13.46 -5.73 -11.15
N GLN A 21 -13.01 -6.29 -12.27
CA GLN A 21 -12.79 -7.72 -12.41
C GLN A 21 -11.45 -8.02 -11.74
N TYR A 22 -11.49 -8.47 -10.49
CA TYR A 22 -10.34 -9.08 -9.83
C TYR A 22 -9.92 -10.29 -10.66
N CYS A 23 -8.82 -10.17 -11.41
CA CYS A 23 -8.16 -11.32 -12.00
C CYS A 23 -7.34 -11.99 -10.90
N ASP A 24 -7.81 -13.16 -10.47
CA ASP A 24 -7.15 -14.02 -9.49
C ASP A 24 -5.65 -14.14 -9.81
N ILE A 25 -4.80 -13.72 -8.88
CA ILE A 25 -3.40 -14.15 -8.88
C ILE A 25 -3.45 -15.66 -8.58
N GLN A 26 -3.52 -16.48 -9.63
CA GLN A 26 -3.59 -17.92 -9.47
C GLN A 26 -2.35 -18.41 -8.69
N PRO A 27 -2.53 -19.24 -7.65
CA PRO A 27 -1.42 -19.84 -6.94
C PRO A 27 -0.73 -20.85 -7.87
N THR A 28 0.28 -20.38 -8.59
CA THR A 28 1.06 -21.23 -9.49
C THR A 28 2.16 -21.90 -8.68
N ILE A 29 2.09 -23.23 -8.62
CA ILE A 29 3.06 -24.08 -7.93
C ILE A 29 4.45 -23.85 -8.53
N ILE A 30 5.37 -23.51 -7.61
CA ILE A 30 6.77 -23.11 -7.80
C ILE A 30 7.57 -24.17 -8.54
N LYS A 31 8.33 -23.78 -9.57
CA LYS A 31 9.48 -24.53 -10.07
C LYS A 31 10.63 -23.60 -10.49
N SER A 32 11.36 -23.08 -9.51
CA SER A 32 12.84 -23.12 -9.49
C SER A 32 13.37 -22.86 -8.07
N LYS A 33 14.65 -23.16 -7.86
CA LYS A 33 15.29 -23.56 -6.59
C LYS A 33 15.38 -22.43 -5.53
N GLU A 34 15.17 -22.80 -4.26
CA GLU A 34 15.52 -22.07 -3.02
C GLU A 34 14.54 -21.07 -2.37
N PHE A 35 13.25 -21.03 -2.77
CA PHE A 35 12.19 -20.51 -1.90
C PHE A 35 11.06 -21.53 -1.74
N ILE A 36 11.11 -22.33 -0.67
CA ILE A 36 10.11 -23.38 -0.36
C ILE A 36 8.99 -22.84 0.55
N HIS A 37 8.98 -21.54 0.85
CA HIS A 37 8.02 -20.95 1.77
C HIS A 37 6.92 -20.20 1.02
N PRO A 38 5.64 -20.33 1.43
CA PRO A 38 4.58 -19.54 0.85
C PRO A 38 4.79 -18.06 1.15
N VAL A 39 4.33 -17.18 0.26
CA VAL A 39 4.45 -15.73 0.43
C VAL A 39 3.07 -15.09 0.35
N THR A 40 2.76 -14.22 1.31
CA THR A 40 1.61 -13.30 1.28
C THR A 40 2.12 -11.94 0.81
N VAL A 41 1.52 -11.37 -0.24
CA VAL A 41 1.92 -10.05 -0.77
C VAL A 41 0.88 -9.03 -0.34
N ILE A 42 1.33 -7.98 0.35
CA ILE A 42 0.47 -6.91 0.84
C ILE A 42 1.05 -5.58 0.35
N THR A 43 0.29 -4.81 -0.39
CA THR A 43 0.66 -3.42 -0.70
C THR A 43 0.28 -2.52 0.48
N PHE A 44 1.07 -1.49 0.75
CA PHE A 44 0.79 -0.53 1.81
C PHE A 44 1.32 0.86 1.44
N ASP A 45 0.74 1.87 2.07
CA ASP A 45 1.12 3.28 1.92
C ASP A 45 0.83 4.03 3.23
N ILE A 46 1.57 5.10 3.49
CA ILE A 46 1.42 5.94 4.68
C ILE A 46 1.35 7.42 4.32
N GLU A 47 0.54 8.16 5.07
CA GLU A 47 0.60 9.62 5.10
C GLU A 47 1.25 10.08 6.40
N THR A 48 1.98 11.19 6.36
CA THR A 48 2.79 11.68 7.49
C THR A 48 2.67 13.18 7.68
N THR A 49 3.02 13.67 8.87
CA THR A 49 3.06 15.12 9.18
C THR A 49 4.21 15.87 8.50
N GLY A 50 5.15 15.15 7.86
CA GLY A 50 6.36 15.69 7.25
C GLY A 50 7.37 14.59 6.90
N PHE A 51 8.60 14.96 6.52
CA PHE A 51 9.58 14.01 5.96
C PHE A 51 10.60 13.47 7.00
N SER A 52 10.62 14.01 8.21
CA SER A 52 11.59 13.65 9.25
C SER A 52 11.08 12.49 10.09
N ARG A 53 11.56 11.28 9.83
CA ARG A 53 11.22 10.07 10.61
C ARG A 53 11.42 10.22 12.13
N ASN A 54 12.33 11.11 12.55
CA ASN A 54 12.62 11.38 13.96
C ASN A 54 11.60 12.32 14.62
N LEU A 55 11.06 13.28 13.87
CA LEU A 55 10.21 14.37 14.40
C LEU A 55 8.75 14.22 13.99
N ASP A 56 8.53 13.83 12.73
CA ASP A 56 7.22 13.64 12.12
C ASP A 56 6.62 12.28 12.45
N ARG A 57 5.31 12.20 12.29
CA ARG A 57 4.47 11.07 12.69
C ARG A 57 3.61 10.60 11.52
N ILE A 58 3.24 9.33 11.54
CA ILE A 58 2.26 8.77 10.60
C ILE A 58 0.85 9.23 11.02
N VAL A 59 0.05 9.68 10.05
CA VAL A 59 -1.33 10.18 10.24
C VAL A 59 -2.39 9.35 9.52
N GLU A 60 -2.01 8.53 8.54
CA GLU A 60 -2.86 7.54 7.90
C GLU A 60 -2.00 6.36 7.46
N ILE A 61 -2.59 5.16 7.49
CA ILE A 61 -1.98 3.96 6.93
C ILE A 61 -3.05 3.12 6.23
N ALA A 62 -2.70 2.54 5.10
CA ALA A 62 -3.53 1.58 4.40
C ALA A 62 -2.73 0.33 4.01
N PHE A 63 -3.42 -0.80 3.93
CA PHE A 63 -2.90 -2.08 3.46
C PHE A 63 -3.90 -2.73 2.50
N GLN A 64 -3.41 -3.53 1.56
CA GLN A 64 -4.21 -4.43 0.74
C GLN A 64 -3.50 -5.77 0.54
N ASP A 65 -4.11 -6.85 1.03
CA ASP A 65 -3.71 -8.23 0.73
C ASP A 65 -4.13 -8.62 -0.69
N LEU A 66 -3.16 -8.84 -1.58
CA LEU A 66 -3.43 -9.12 -2.98
C LEU A 66 -4.10 -10.48 -3.23
N SER A 67 -4.15 -11.35 -2.23
CA SER A 67 -4.88 -12.63 -2.27
C SER A 67 -6.22 -12.59 -1.50
N GLY A 68 -6.56 -11.47 -0.87
CA GLY A 68 -7.64 -11.39 0.13
C GLY A 68 -9.05 -11.15 -0.43
N GLY A 69 -9.20 -10.94 -1.75
CA GLY A 69 -10.49 -10.67 -2.39
C GLY A 69 -11.19 -9.42 -1.84
N GLU A 70 -12.50 -9.51 -1.60
CA GLU A 70 -13.37 -8.39 -1.20
C GLU A 70 -12.96 -7.75 0.15
N ASN A 71 -12.45 -8.55 1.10
CA ASN A 71 -12.01 -8.08 2.42
C ASN A 71 -10.48 -7.97 2.49
N SER A 72 -9.84 -7.59 1.39
CA SER A 72 -8.38 -7.49 1.28
C SER A 72 -7.79 -6.26 1.96
N THR A 73 -8.58 -5.21 2.20
CA THR A 73 -8.07 -3.91 2.63
C THR A 73 -8.18 -3.67 4.13
N PHE A 74 -7.29 -2.83 4.63
CA PHE A 74 -7.35 -2.20 5.94
C PHE A 74 -6.92 -0.74 5.77
N GLN A 75 -7.61 0.20 6.41
CA GLN A 75 -7.20 1.60 6.43
C GLN A 75 -7.59 2.24 7.75
N THR A 76 -6.78 3.18 8.23
CA THR A 76 -7.14 3.98 9.40
C THR A 76 -6.36 5.29 9.45
N LEU A 77 -7.00 6.33 9.97
CA LEU A 77 -6.30 7.53 10.45
C LEU A 77 -5.58 7.21 11.76
N ILE A 78 -4.58 8.01 12.08
CA ILE A 78 -3.79 7.89 13.31
C ILE A 78 -3.74 9.25 14.00
N ASP A 79 -3.94 9.29 15.31
CA ASP A 79 -3.64 10.45 16.14
C ASP A 79 -2.12 10.57 16.29
N PRO A 80 -1.46 11.54 15.63
CA PRO A 80 -0.01 11.67 15.68
C PRO A 80 0.47 12.27 17.01
N GLN A 81 -0.44 12.78 17.84
CA GLN A 81 -0.15 13.54 19.05
C GLN A 81 0.76 14.76 18.82
N CYS A 82 0.72 15.31 17.60
CA CYS A 82 1.38 16.55 17.22
C CYS A 82 0.52 17.30 16.18
N TYR A 83 0.86 18.56 15.92
CA TYR A 83 0.10 19.39 14.99
C TYR A 83 0.48 19.10 13.54
N ILE A 84 -0.52 18.85 12.69
CA ILE A 84 -0.37 18.64 11.25
C ILE A 84 -0.30 20.00 10.54
N THR A 85 0.80 20.28 9.86
CA THR A 85 1.03 21.53 9.11
C THR A 85 0.91 21.38 7.60
N ASN A 86 0.89 20.15 7.09
CA ASN A 86 0.94 19.79 5.67
C ASN A 86 -0.40 19.21 5.17
N SER A 87 -1.52 19.54 5.82
CA SER A 87 -2.85 19.05 5.43
C SER A 87 -3.25 19.39 3.99
N SER A 88 -2.59 20.36 3.35
CA SER A 88 -2.78 20.66 1.93
C SER A 88 -2.24 19.59 0.98
N ILE A 89 -1.41 18.66 1.46
CA ILE A 89 -0.86 17.55 0.67
C ILE A 89 -1.87 16.41 0.62
N HIS A 90 -2.28 15.91 1.79
CA HIS A 90 -3.07 14.68 1.93
C HIS A 90 -4.52 14.91 2.39
N GLY A 91 -4.96 16.16 2.57
CA GLY A 91 -6.32 16.50 3.02
C GLY A 91 -6.65 16.21 4.50
N ILE A 92 -5.87 15.36 5.18
CA ILE A 92 -6.06 15.04 6.61
C ILE A 92 -5.82 16.28 7.49
N THR A 93 -6.83 16.66 8.27
CA THR A 93 -6.80 17.82 9.18
C THR A 93 -6.57 17.42 10.63
N ASN A 94 -6.13 18.37 11.46
CA ASN A 94 -6.00 18.19 12.91
C ASN A 94 -7.32 17.73 13.58
N ASN A 95 -8.47 18.18 13.07
CA ASN A 95 -9.78 17.78 13.61
C ASN A 95 -10.11 16.31 13.30
N MET A 96 -9.71 15.82 12.12
CA MET A 96 -9.92 14.42 11.73
C MET A 96 -9.15 13.48 12.66
N VAL A 97 -7.86 13.74 12.88
CA VAL A 97 -7.02 12.86 13.71
C VAL A 97 -7.30 12.97 15.21
N ALA A 98 -7.88 14.09 15.67
CA ALA A 98 -8.31 14.27 17.06
C ALA A 98 -9.71 13.69 17.35
N SER A 99 -10.38 13.13 16.34
CA SER A 99 -11.74 12.59 16.48
C SER A 99 -11.75 11.33 17.35
N CYS A 100 -12.85 11.14 18.10
CA CYS A 100 -13.02 9.96 18.95
C CYS A 100 -12.97 8.67 18.11
N GLY A 101 -12.16 7.70 18.54
CA GLY A 101 -11.99 6.42 17.86
C GLY A 101 -10.83 6.35 16.87
N VAL A 102 -10.15 7.47 16.59
CA VAL A 102 -8.88 7.45 15.87
C VAL A 102 -7.78 6.93 16.81
N PRO A 103 -7.13 5.80 16.52
CA PRO A 103 -6.13 5.23 17.40
C PRO A 103 -4.84 6.06 17.38
N ARG A 104 -4.11 6.05 18.49
CA ARG A 104 -2.70 6.43 18.50
C ARG A 104 -1.86 5.29 17.95
N MET A 105 -0.65 5.60 17.49
CA MET A 105 0.27 4.57 16.97
C MET A 105 0.52 3.42 17.96
N GLN A 106 0.61 3.73 19.27
CA GLN A 106 0.77 2.70 20.31
C GLN A 106 -0.36 1.65 20.31
N GLU A 107 -1.59 2.09 20.06
CA GLU A 107 -2.79 1.24 20.03
C GLU A 107 -2.90 0.51 18.70
N LEU A 108 -2.39 1.13 17.63
CA LEU A 108 -2.45 0.61 16.28
C LEU A 108 -1.41 -0.49 15.99
N ILE A 109 -0.21 -0.44 16.58
CA ILE A 109 0.84 -1.44 16.31
C ILE A 109 0.35 -2.89 16.54
N PRO A 110 -0.29 -3.25 17.67
CA PRO A 110 -0.87 -4.58 17.85
C PRO A 110 -1.91 -4.96 16.79
N ILE A 111 -2.70 -3.99 16.32
CA ILE A 111 -3.72 -4.19 15.28
C ILE A 111 -3.07 -4.47 13.93
N ILE A 112 -2.01 -3.73 13.56
CA ILE A 112 -1.23 -3.97 12.34
C ILE A 112 -0.62 -5.37 12.37
N LEU A 113 0.03 -5.73 13.49
CA LEU A 113 0.62 -7.05 13.67
C LEU A 113 -0.43 -8.17 13.52
N GLN A 114 -1.59 -8.00 14.13
CA GLN A 114 -2.68 -8.97 14.04
C GLN A 114 -3.29 -9.04 12.64
N PHE A 115 -3.47 -7.90 11.96
CA PHE A 115 -3.96 -7.85 10.59
C PHE A 115 -3.02 -8.62 9.68
N VAL A 116 -1.73 -8.26 9.65
CA VAL A 116 -0.75 -8.91 8.78
C VAL A 116 -0.64 -10.41 9.08
N LYS A 117 -0.58 -10.79 10.37
CA LYS A 117 -0.55 -12.20 10.78
C LYS A 117 -1.79 -12.98 10.34
N SER A 118 -2.97 -12.35 10.32
CA SER A 118 -4.20 -13.00 9.86
C SER A 118 -4.22 -13.30 8.35
N ARG A 119 -3.42 -12.56 7.56
CA ARG A 119 -3.28 -12.75 6.10
C ARG A 119 -2.09 -13.65 5.73
N GLN A 120 -1.14 -13.77 6.65
CA GLN A 120 0.07 -14.55 6.46
C GLN A 120 -0.27 -16.03 6.24
N LYS A 121 0.25 -16.59 5.15
CA LYS A 121 0.17 -18.03 4.89
C LYS A 121 0.97 -18.79 5.96
N PRO A 122 0.47 -19.93 6.50
CA PRO A 122 1.17 -20.69 7.53
C PRO A 122 2.61 -21.05 7.14
N GLY A 123 3.57 -20.72 8.00
CA GLY A 123 5.01 -20.96 7.75
C GLY A 123 5.58 -20.13 6.59
N GLY A 124 4.88 -19.10 6.14
CA GLY A 124 5.25 -18.25 5.02
C GLY A 124 5.85 -16.91 5.43
N TYR A 125 6.38 -16.19 4.44
CA TYR A 125 6.81 -14.81 4.59
C TYR A 125 5.68 -13.84 4.22
N VAL A 126 5.76 -12.62 4.72
CA VAL A 126 4.95 -11.50 4.26
C VAL A 126 5.84 -10.55 3.47
N LEU A 127 5.47 -10.28 2.22
CA LEU A 127 6.11 -9.26 1.39
C LEU A 127 5.26 -7.99 1.41
N LEU A 128 5.72 -6.99 2.18
CA LEU A 128 5.14 -5.65 2.25
C LEU A 128 5.69 -4.79 1.12
N VAL A 129 4.81 -4.34 0.22
CA VAL A 129 5.17 -3.61 -0.99
C VAL A 129 4.71 -2.17 -0.87
N ALA A 130 5.64 -1.21 -0.98
CA ALA A 130 5.33 0.22 -1.06
C ALA A 130 6.08 0.88 -2.23
N HIS A 131 5.64 2.07 -2.62
CA HIS A 131 6.30 2.85 -3.66
C HIS A 131 7.22 3.89 -3.01
N ASN A 132 8.53 3.81 -3.24
CA ASN A 132 9.55 4.54 -2.48
C ASN A 132 9.79 3.99 -1.06
N ALA A 133 9.38 2.73 -0.84
CA ALA A 133 9.41 2.04 0.45
C ALA A 133 10.74 2.18 1.20
N ARG A 134 11.86 2.06 0.47
CA ARG A 134 13.20 2.03 1.07
C ARG A 134 13.60 3.38 1.68
N THR A 135 13.10 4.47 1.14
CA THR A 135 13.49 5.82 1.55
C THR A 135 12.42 6.55 2.36
N PHE A 136 11.18 6.08 2.34
CA PHE A 136 10.07 6.76 3.01
C PHE A 136 9.32 5.83 3.96
N ASP A 137 8.42 4.99 3.45
CA ASP A 137 7.41 4.25 4.24
C ASP A 137 8.03 3.32 5.27
N VAL A 138 8.95 2.46 4.85
CA VAL A 138 9.56 1.44 5.72
C VAL A 138 10.36 2.08 6.85
N PRO A 139 11.23 3.08 6.58
CA PRO A 139 11.88 3.80 7.67
C PRO A 139 10.93 4.50 8.65
N PHE A 140 9.80 5.06 8.20
CA PHE A 140 8.80 5.64 9.10
C PHE A 140 8.13 4.58 9.96
N LEU A 141 7.69 3.48 9.36
CA LEU A 141 7.07 2.35 10.05
C LEU A 141 8.03 1.76 11.10
N LEU A 142 9.29 1.53 10.75
CA LEU A 142 10.32 1.06 11.68
C LEU A 142 10.55 2.03 12.83
N HIS A 143 10.56 3.34 12.56
CA HIS A 143 10.74 4.33 13.61
C HIS A 143 9.55 4.31 14.58
N GLU A 144 8.31 4.25 14.09
CA GLU A 144 7.12 4.14 14.93
C GLU A 144 7.14 2.88 15.80
N PHE A 145 7.49 1.73 15.25
CA PHE A 145 7.67 0.48 16.01
C PHE A 145 8.74 0.63 17.10
N SER A 146 9.90 1.22 16.76
CA SER A 146 11.00 1.39 17.71
C SER A 146 10.67 2.36 18.87
N ARG A 147 9.81 3.37 18.66
CA ARG A 147 9.36 4.29 19.72
C ARG A 147 8.68 3.56 20.89
N TYR A 148 8.07 2.41 20.60
CA TYR A 148 7.37 1.59 21.58
C TYR A 148 8.14 0.31 21.94
N SER A 149 9.42 0.22 21.55
CA SER A 149 10.29 -0.96 21.79
C SER A 149 9.70 -2.26 21.25
N ILE A 150 9.01 -2.19 20.11
CA ILE A 150 8.46 -3.35 19.40
C ILE A 150 9.30 -3.56 18.13
N ASP A 151 9.81 -4.76 17.95
CA ASP A 151 10.51 -5.13 16.73
C ASP A 151 9.51 -5.54 15.63
N ILE A 152 9.85 -5.23 14.38
CA ILE A 152 9.13 -5.78 13.23
C ILE A 152 9.41 -7.30 13.14
N PRO A 153 8.40 -8.14 12.84
CA PRO A 153 8.60 -9.58 12.66
C PRO A 153 9.67 -9.91 11.61
N GLN A 154 10.50 -10.93 11.88
CA GLN A 154 11.63 -11.31 11.02
C GLN A 154 11.21 -11.91 9.69
N ASP A 155 9.97 -12.39 9.60
CA ASP A 155 9.35 -12.94 8.41
C ASP A 155 8.68 -11.88 7.52
N TRP A 156 8.83 -10.59 7.87
CA TRP A 156 8.43 -9.48 7.02
C TRP A 156 9.59 -9.05 6.11
N LEU A 157 9.32 -9.11 4.81
CA LEU A 157 10.18 -8.62 3.75
C LEU A 157 9.56 -7.37 3.15
N PHE A 158 10.39 -6.46 2.65
CA PHE A 158 9.94 -5.20 2.06
C PHE A 158 10.35 -5.09 0.61
N LEU A 159 9.46 -4.62 -0.26
CA LEU A 159 9.75 -4.36 -1.67
C LEU A 159 9.49 -2.89 -1.99
N ASP A 160 10.41 -2.28 -2.72
CA ASP A 160 10.29 -0.91 -3.22
C ASP A 160 10.04 -0.91 -4.73
N THR A 161 8.81 -0.59 -5.14
CA THR A 161 8.42 -0.63 -6.55
C THR A 161 9.07 0.46 -7.40
N MET A 162 9.62 1.54 -6.82
CA MET A 162 10.42 2.51 -7.58
C MET A 162 11.66 1.85 -8.21
N THR A 163 12.20 0.81 -7.57
CA THR A 163 13.35 0.08 -8.13
C THR A 163 12.97 -0.72 -9.38
N LEU A 164 11.78 -1.32 -9.37
CA LEU A 164 11.20 -2.03 -10.52
C LEU A 164 10.86 -1.05 -11.64
N ALA A 165 10.18 0.06 -11.32
CA ALA A 165 9.86 1.10 -12.30
C ALA A 165 11.13 1.69 -12.95
N ARG A 166 12.19 1.90 -12.17
CA ARG A 166 13.50 2.35 -12.69
C ARG A 166 14.17 1.30 -13.58
N GLN A 167 14.02 0.01 -13.28
CA GLN A 167 14.49 -1.07 -14.15
C GLN A 167 13.74 -1.04 -15.48
N LEU A 168 12.40 -0.94 -15.45
CA LEU A 168 11.57 -0.85 -16.65
C LEU A 168 11.94 0.38 -17.49
N MET A 169 12.15 1.54 -16.87
CA MET A 169 12.58 2.77 -17.55
C MET A 169 13.93 2.63 -18.28
N LYS A 170 14.81 1.70 -17.87
CA LYS A 170 16.11 1.45 -18.51
C LYS A 170 16.03 0.47 -19.68
N LEU A 171 14.91 -0.22 -19.88
CA LEU A 171 14.75 -1.10 -21.04
C LEU A 171 14.68 -0.26 -22.31
N SER A 172 15.33 -0.73 -23.38
CA SER A 172 15.50 0.02 -24.63
C SER A 172 14.19 0.45 -25.29
N ASP A 173 13.11 -0.31 -25.07
CA ASP A 173 11.80 -0.07 -25.68
C ASP A 173 10.82 0.66 -24.74
N SER A 174 11.27 1.04 -23.54
CA SER A 174 10.41 1.71 -22.56
C SER A 174 10.18 3.18 -22.90
N LYS A 175 8.91 3.61 -22.84
CA LYS A 175 8.50 5.00 -23.04
C LYS A 175 8.34 5.77 -21.73
N ILE A 176 8.63 5.13 -20.60
CA ILE A 176 8.51 5.74 -19.27
C ILE A 176 9.60 6.79 -19.12
N THR A 177 9.23 7.99 -18.66
CA THR A 177 10.17 9.10 -18.38
C THR A 177 10.16 9.55 -16.92
N LYS A 178 9.08 9.23 -16.20
CA LYS A 178 8.89 9.51 -14.77
C LYS A 178 8.41 8.24 -14.08
N ILE A 179 8.79 8.07 -12.83
CA ILE A 179 8.53 6.86 -12.05
C ILE A 179 7.81 7.15 -10.73
N SER A 180 7.16 8.31 -10.60
CA SER A 180 6.23 8.56 -9.49
C SER A 180 4.99 7.67 -9.67
N LEU A 181 4.27 7.42 -8.57
CA LEU A 181 3.04 6.62 -8.61
C LEU A 181 2.04 7.19 -9.61
N GLU A 182 1.79 8.50 -9.56
CA GLU A 182 0.93 9.23 -10.50
C GLU A 182 1.38 9.04 -11.96
N ALA A 183 2.66 9.23 -12.27
CA ALA A 183 3.16 9.07 -13.64
C ALA A 183 3.05 7.63 -14.15
N LEU A 184 3.15 6.64 -13.26
CA LEU A 184 2.93 5.25 -13.59
C LEU A 184 1.44 4.94 -13.82
N CYS A 185 0.54 5.55 -13.04
CA CYS A 185 -0.90 5.48 -13.31
C CYS A 185 -1.23 6.04 -14.69
N GLU A 186 -0.72 7.23 -15.02
CA GLU A 186 -0.87 7.86 -16.35
C GLU A 186 -0.32 6.96 -17.45
N TYR A 187 0.90 6.43 -17.27
CA TYR A 187 1.55 5.58 -18.27
C TYR A 187 0.75 4.31 -18.57
N TYR A 188 0.17 3.69 -17.54
CA TYR A 188 -0.60 2.46 -17.67
C TYR A 188 -2.10 2.68 -17.94
N GLY A 189 -2.57 3.93 -17.95
CA GLY A 189 -3.99 4.25 -18.05
C GLY A 189 -4.80 3.69 -16.88
N ILE A 190 -4.23 3.74 -15.67
CA ILE A 190 -4.88 3.30 -14.43
C ILE A 190 -5.66 4.48 -13.85
N GLU A 191 -6.96 4.28 -13.68
CA GLU A 191 -7.86 5.22 -13.01
C GLU A 191 -8.34 4.56 -11.71
N VAL A 192 -8.17 5.27 -10.59
CA VAL A 192 -8.62 4.82 -9.26
C VAL A 192 -9.48 5.92 -8.66
N ASP A 193 -10.66 5.54 -8.16
CA ASP A 193 -11.54 6.46 -7.47
C ASP A 193 -10.92 6.90 -6.13
N GLY A 194 -10.89 8.21 -5.89
CA GLY A 194 -10.36 8.80 -4.67
C GLY A 194 -9.51 10.03 -4.94
N GLU A 195 -9.14 10.72 -3.86
CA GLU A 195 -8.16 11.82 -3.94
C GLU A 195 -6.75 11.23 -3.88
N ALA A 196 -5.85 11.72 -4.73
CA ALA A 196 -4.42 11.43 -4.62
C ALA A 196 -3.89 11.90 -3.25
N HIS A 197 -2.84 11.24 -2.74
CA HIS A 197 -2.30 11.48 -1.39
C HIS A 197 -3.29 11.11 -0.28
N ARG A 198 -4.04 10.05 -0.53
CA ARG A 198 -4.78 9.31 0.48
C ARG A 198 -4.27 7.89 0.42
N ALA A 199 -3.98 7.31 1.58
CA ALA A 199 -3.24 6.06 1.63
C ALA A 199 -3.97 4.92 0.89
N LEU A 200 -5.30 4.81 1.00
CA LEU A 200 -6.03 3.71 0.37
C LEU A 200 -6.10 3.82 -1.18
N PRO A 201 -6.48 4.97 -1.79
CA PRO A 201 -6.36 5.15 -3.23
C PRO A 201 -4.94 4.87 -3.77
N ASP A 202 -3.90 5.28 -3.04
CA ASP A 202 -2.52 5.05 -3.45
C ASP A 202 -2.12 3.57 -3.32
N VAL A 203 -2.57 2.86 -2.28
CA VAL A 203 -2.43 1.39 -2.15
C VAL A 203 -3.09 0.63 -3.31
N ILE A 204 -4.31 1.04 -3.69
CA ILE A 204 -5.04 0.42 -4.80
C ILE A 204 -4.30 0.67 -6.11
N SER A 205 -3.88 1.91 -6.36
CA SER A 205 -3.07 2.29 -7.52
C SER A 205 -1.78 1.48 -7.60
N LEU A 206 -1.07 1.37 -6.47
CA LEU A 206 0.15 0.58 -6.34
C LEU A 206 -0.07 -0.90 -6.63
N SER A 207 -1.19 -1.48 -6.20
CA SER A 207 -1.50 -2.89 -6.48
C SER A 207 -1.62 -3.16 -7.98
N LEU A 208 -2.25 -2.25 -8.72
CA LEU A 208 -2.44 -2.34 -10.17
C LEU A 208 -1.11 -2.09 -10.90
N ILE A 209 -0.35 -1.08 -10.45
CA ILE A 209 0.99 -0.79 -10.98
C ILE A 209 1.93 -1.98 -10.77
N LEU A 210 1.93 -2.60 -9.59
CA LEU A 210 2.77 -3.76 -9.32
C LEU A 210 2.48 -4.89 -10.30
N GLN A 211 1.19 -5.19 -10.56
CA GLN A 211 0.80 -6.20 -11.56
C GLN A 211 1.36 -5.86 -12.94
N ARG A 212 1.23 -4.61 -13.40
CA ARG A 212 1.77 -4.16 -14.69
C ARG A 212 3.29 -4.24 -14.76
N LEU A 213 3.99 -3.75 -13.73
CA LEU A 213 5.45 -3.81 -13.64
C LEU A 213 5.96 -5.26 -13.67
N THR A 214 5.32 -6.16 -12.91
CA THR A 214 5.72 -7.58 -12.91
C THR A 214 5.48 -8.24 -14.26
N PHE A 215 4.39 -7.90 -14.94
CA PHE A 215 4.10 -8.42 -16.28
C PHE A 215 5.14 -7.94 -17.30
N ASP A 216 5.42 -6.64 -17.36
CA ASP A 216 6.35 -6.06 -18.33
C ASP A 216 7.80 -6.54 -18.10
N LEU A 217 8.20 -6.66 -16.83
CA LEU A 217 9.52 -7.15 -16.44
C LEU A 217 9.61 -8.68 -16.43
N LYS A 218 8.50 -9.40 -16.65
CA LYS A 218 8.40 -10.86 -16.61
C LYS A 218 8.89 -11.45 -15.28
N LEU A 219 8.53 -10.80 -14.17
CA LEU A 219 8.91 -11.21 -12.83
C LEU A 219 7.82 -12.07 -12.20
N ASP A 220 8.22 -13.10 -11.46
CA ASP A 220 7.33 -13.85 -10.59
C ASP A 220 7.50 -13.44 -9.10
N VAL A 221 6.79 -14.13 -8.20
CA VAL A 221 6.87 -13.82 -6.76
C VAL A 221 8.27 -14.11 -6.20
N SER A 222 8.98 -15.12 -6.71
CA SER A 222 10.36 -15.44 -6.28
C SER A 222 11.29 -14.30 -6.63
N ASP A 223 11.18 -13.77 -7.84
CA ASP A 223 11.91 -12.58 -8.28
C ASP A 223 11.68 -11.37 -7.36
N LEU A 224 10.44 -11.17 -6.91
CA LEU A 224 10.11 -10.07 -6.00
C LEU A 224 10.75 -10.26 -4.62
N VAL A 225 10.75 -11.49 -4.12
CA VAL A 225 11.38 -11.86 -2.85
C VAL A 225 12.90 -11.66 -2.91
N GLU A 226 13.55 -12.07 -4.01
CA GLU A 226 14.99 -11.85 -4.21
C GLU A 226 15.37 -10.37 -4.25
N ARG A 227 14.44 -9.51 -4.70
CA ARG A 227 14.61 -8.05 -4.74
C ARG A 227 14.16 -7.36 -3.46
N ALA A 228 13.55 -8.09 -2.54
CA ALA A 228 13.10 -7.57 -1.27
C ALA A 228 14.29 -7.22 -0.36
N PHE A 229 14.00 -6.50 0.72
CA PHE A 229 14.97 -6.15 1.74
C PHE A 229 14.38 -6.29 3.12
N THR A 230 15.26 -6.41 4.10
CA THR A 230 14.94 -6.48 5.52
C THR A 230 15.26 -5.15 6.20
N PRO A 231 14.77 -4.91 7.43
CA PRO A 231 15.17 -3.75 8.23
C PRO A 231 16.69 -3.65 8.44
N LEU A 232 17.39 -4.78 8.52
CA LEU A 232 18.86 -4.82 8.70
C LEU A 232 19.61 -4.22 7.51
N ASP A 233 19.08 -4.38 6.29
CA ASP A 233 19.70 -3.83 5.08
C ASP A 233 19.69 -2.30 5.06
N LEU A 234 18.69 -1.68 5.70
CA LEU A 234 18.63 -0.23 5.85
C LEU A 234 19.67 0.30 6.85
N ILE A 235 19.92 -0.45 7.92
CA ILE A 235 20.89 -0.07 8.96
C ILE A 235 22.32 -0.18 8.43
N ASN A 236 22.64 -1.26 7.74
CA ASN A 236 23.99 -1.53 7.23
C ASN A 236 24.44 -0.53 6.17
N LYS A 237 23.50 0.09 5.43
CA LYS A 237 23.81 1.11 4.43
C LYS A 237 24.21 2.46 5.03
N LYS A 238 23.84 2.76 6.29
CA LYS A 238 24.28 3.98 7.00
C LYS A 238 25.73 3.90 7.51
N LYS A 239 26.34 2.71 7.50
CA LYS A 239 27.72 2.47 7.97
C LYS A 239 28.76 2.45 6.84
N LYS A 240 28.34 2.60 5.58
CA LYS A 240 29.20 2.74 4.40
C LYS A 240 29.09 4.16 3.86
#